data_AF-A0A397C9T5-F1
#
_entry.id   AF-A0A397C9T5-F1
#
_cell.length_a   1.000
_cell.length_b   1.000
_cell.length_c   1.000
_cell.angle_alpha   90.00
_cell.angle_beta   90.00
_cell.angle_gamma   90.00
#
_symmetry.space_group_name_H-M   'P 1'
#
loop_
_entity.id
_entity.type
_entity.pdbx_description
1 polymer ?
#
loop_
_entity_poly.entity_id
_entity_poly.type
_entity_poly.pdbx_seq_one_letter_code
_entity_poly.pdbx_strand_id
1 'polypeptide(L)'
;MADSVSVDDVSVQVADNDGASSEHFNEGTSEGRVDVGIHPLVLMNLCDHWTRVHTASSPTGPPTAKPVVGALFGIQKGREIEVIDSFELPSAHELSVSDSNLSLKAFLTQRTEQFATVFPGFEFLGWYAVQDKIHASDLATHRMFNESPLFLVLDPTPPPAQPKDHAKVKLPLALYESELHVVNNAPTMLFVKTPFKVTTTESEGIALDHISK
;
A
#
# COMPACT_ATOMS: atom_id res chain seq x y z
N MET A 1 8.18 19.86 -35.52
CA MET A 1 8.85 20.17 -34.25
C MET A 1 8.00 19.53 -33.17
N ALA A 2 8.44 18.41 -32.64
CA ALA A 2 7.75 17.68 -31.58
C ALA A 2 8.48 18.02 -30.27
N ASP A 3 7.77 18.67 -29.34
CA ASP A 3 8.29 18.94 -28.01
C ASP A 3 8.35 17.62 -27.23
N SER A 4 9.58 17.21 -26.92
CA SER A 4 9.89 16.15 -25.98
C SER A 4 9.65 16.67 -24.57
N VAL A 5 8.65 16.12 -23.88
CA VAL A 5 8.48 16.34 -22.43
C VAL A 5 9.58 15.55 -21.71
N SER A 6 10.52 16.28 -21.10
CA SER A 6 11.58 15.75 -20.26
C SER A 6 10.98 15.18 -18.96
N VAL A 7 11.44 13.99 -18.57
CA VAL A 7 10.94 13.22 -17.42
C VAL A 7 11.82 13.38 -16.18
N ASP A 8 12.74 14.36 -16.18
CA ASP A 8 13.76 14.51 -15.15
C ASP A 8 13.54 15.79 -14.33
N ASP A 9 12.66 15.73 -13.33
CA ASP A 9 12.83 16.41 -12.04
C ASP A 9 11.65 16.10 -11.10
N VAL A 10 11.69 14.94 -10.42
CA VAL A 10 10.84 14.69 -9.26
C VAL A 10 11.71 14.15 -8.15
N SER A 11 12.08 15.03 -7.22
CA SER A 11 12.81 14.67 -6.00
C SER A 11 11.87 13.90 -5.07
N VAL A 12 12.16 12.62 -4.83
CA VAL A 12 11.51 11.82 -3.79
C VAL A 12 12.18 12.20 -2.47
N GLN A 13 11.48 12.96 -1.62
CA GLN A 13 11.90 13.17 -0.23
C GLN A 13 10.99 12.34 0.66
N VAL A 14 11.52 11.22 1.14
CA VAL A 14 11.01 10.55 2.34
C VAL A 14 11.60 11.32 3.51
N ALA A 15 10.77 11.79 4.44
CA ALA A 15 11.29 12.41 5.66
C ALA A 15 12.10 11.36 6.46
N ASP A 16 13.42 11.45 6.38
CA ASP A 16 14.36 10.61 7.11
C ASP A 16 14.55 11.24 8.50
N ASN A 17 14.09 10.57 9.55
CA ASN A 17 14.18 11.09 10.92
C ASN A 17 15.04 10.16 11.78
N ASP A 18 16.29 9.98 11.37
CA ASP A 18 17.35 9.35 12.18
C ASP A 18 18.28 10.44 12.72
N GLY A 19 17.96 10.93 13.91
CA GLY A 19 18.76 11.91 14.64
C GLY A 19 18.33 11.98 16.10
N ALA A 20 19.01 11.23 16.95
CA ALA A 20 18.80 11.24 18.40
C ALA A 20 19.02 12.64 18.99
N SER A 21 17.93 13.31 19.34
CA SER A 21 17.91 14.34 20.38
C SER A 21 16.57 14.30 21.10
N SER A 22 16.65 14.26 22.43
CA SER A 22 15.51 14.23 23.33
C SER A 22 14.82 15.59 23.29
N GLU A 23 13.86 15.76 22.38
CA GLU A 23 12.88 16.83 22.45
C GLU A 23 11.49 16.22 22.40
N HIS A 24 10.70 16.54 23.42
CA HIS A 24 9.30 16.21 23.54
C HIS A 24 8.57 16.84 22.33
N PHE A 25 8.38 16.08 21.25
CA PHE A 25 7.50 16.50 20.17
C PHE A 25 6.07 16.42 20.70
N ASN A 26 5.52 17.60 20.98
CA ASN A 26 4.11 17.77 21.25
C ASN A 26 3.34 17.16 20.07
N GLU A 27 2.56 16.10 20.31
CA GLU A 27 1.58 15.59 19.36
C GLU A 27 0.58 16.72 19.07
N GLY A 28 0.92 17.56 18.09
CA GLY A 28 -0.03 18.47 17.49
C GLY A 28 -1.08 17.60 16.81
N THR A 29 -2.21 17.40 17.48
CA THR A 29 -3.44 16.90 16.86
C THR A 29 -3.72 17.75 15.64
N SER A 30 -3.40 17.23 14.45
CA SER A 30 -3.92 17.76 13.21
C SER A 30 -5.42 17.44 13.21
N GLU A 31 -6.24 18.48 13.38
CA GLU A 31 -7.69 18.39 13.21
C GLU A 31 -7.99 18.07 11.72
N GLY A 32 -7.93 16.80 11.34
CA GLY A 32 -7.97 16.37 9.94
C GLY A 32 -7.67 14.89 9.67
N ARG A 33 -7.08 14.18 10.63
CA ARG A 33 -6.59 12.79 10.46
C ARG A 33 -7.73 11.80 10.17
N VAL A 34 -7.51 10.91 9.19
CA VAL A 34 -8.33 9.72 8.96
C VAL A 34 -8.07 8.65 10.01
N ASP A 35 -9.10 7.91 10.40
CA ASP A 35 -9.00 6.74 11.27
C ASP A 35 -9.05 5.48 10.41
N VAL A 36 -7.91 4.78 10.29
CA VAL A 36 -7.78 3.64 9.39
C VAL A 36 -7.69 2.34 10.18
N GLY A 37 -8.69 1.47 9.99
CA GLY A 37 -8.68 0.07 10.40
C GLY A 37 -8.26 -0.83 9.24
N ILE A 38 -7.31 -1.74 9.47
CA ILE A 38 -6.90 -2.74 8.49
C ILE A 38 -7.23 -4.14 9.03
N HIS A 39 -7.99 -4.90 8.25
CA HIS A 39 -8.35 -6.26 8.59
C HIS A 39 -7.19 -7.24 8.35
N PRO A 40 -7.04 -8.28 9.18
CA PRO A 40 -5.99 -9.28 9.02
C PRO A 40 -6.01 -9.99 7.67
N LEU A 41 -7.20 -10.17 7.07
CA LEU A 41 -7.32 -10.79 5.75
C LEU A 41 -6.47 -10.09 4.70
N VAL A 42 -6.45 -8.75 4.71
CA VAL A 42 -5.60 -7.93 3.84
C VAL A 42 -4.13 -8.32 4.02
N LEU A 43 -3.67 -8.40 5.27
CA LEU A 43 -2.27 -8.73 5.59
C LEU A 43 -1.90 -10.14 5.12
N MET A 44 -2.81 -11.09 5.32
CA MET A 44 -2.64 -12.46 4.86
C MET A 44 -2.54 -12.52 3.33
N ASN A 45 -3.41 -11.80 2.62
CA ASN A 45 -3.40 -11.70 1.16
C ASN A 45 -2.09 -11.10 0.63
N LEU A 46 -1.57 -10.03 1.27
CA LEU A 46 -0.28 -9.42 0.91
C LEU A 46 0.88 -10.42 1.05
N CYS A 47 0.96 -11.10 2.19
CA CYS A 47 2.00 -12.09 2.47
C CYS A 47 1.94 -13.28 1.51
N ASP A 48 0.74 -13.77 1.23
CA ASP A 48 0.48 -14.88 0.32
C ASP A 48 0.80 -14.51 -1.14
N HIS A 49 0.39 -13.32 -1.60
CA HIS A 49 0.74 -12.80 -2.93
C HIS A 49 2.26 -12.68 -3.09
N TRP A 50 2.95 -12.08 -2.12
CA TRP A 50 4.41 -12.03 -2.11
C TRP A 50 5.04 -13.42 -2.19
N THR A 51 4.61 -14.34 -1.33
CA THR A 51 5.17 -15.70 -1.25
C THR A 51 4.99 -16.45 -2.56
N ARG A 52 3.82 -16.35 -3.21
CA ARG A 52 3.57 -16.95 -4.52
C ARG A 52 4.49 -16.40 -5.59
N VAL A 53 4.56 -15.08 -5.72
CA VAL A 53 5.37 -14.43 -6.78
C VAL A 53 6.85 -14.76 -6.58
N HIS A 54 7.32 -14.72 -5.34
CA HIS A 54 8.71 -15.01 -5.01
C HIS A 54 9.06 -16.48 -5.26
N THR A 55 8.17 -17.42 -4.92
CA THR A 55 8.39 -18.86 -5.13
C THR A 55 8.26 -19.27 -6.60
N ALA A 56 7.37 -18.61 -7.36
CA ALA A 56 7.19 -18.88 -8.79
C ALA A 56 8.33 -18.32 -9.65
N SER A 57 9.13 -17.38 -9.12
CA SER A 57 10.30 -16.88 -9.83
C SER A 57 11.39 -17.97 -9.91
N SER A 58 11.79 -18.34 -11.13
CA SER A 58 12.79 -19.39 -11.33
C SER A 58 14.14 -18.97 -10.75
N PRO A 59 14.85 -19.84 -9.98
CA PRO A 59 16.19 -19.55 -9.48
C PRO A 59 17.24 -19.39 -10.60
N THR A 60 16.91 -19.78 -11.84
CA THR A 60 17.78 -19.67 -13.01
C THR A 60 17.36 -18.57 -13.99
N GLY A 61 16.25 -17.88 -13.72
CA GLY A 61 15.84 -16.70 -14.48
C GLY A 61 16.52 -15.44 -13.95
N PRO A 62 16.61 -14.35 -14.73
CA PRO A 62 16.91 -13.05 -14.14
C PRO A 62 15.90 -12.80 -13.02
N PRO A 63 16.29 -12.18 -11.89
CA PRO A 63 15.35 -11.84 -10.84
C PRO A 63 14.22 -11.05 -11.49
N THR A 64 13.05 -11.68 -11.64
CA THR A 64 11.90 -10.97 -12.18
C THR A 64 11.46 -10.07 -11.06
N ALA A 65 12.00 -8.85 -11.05
CA ALA A 65 11.62 -7.73 -10.20
C ALA A 65 10.21 -7.27 -10.60
N LYS A 66 9.25 -8.21 -10.61
CA LYS A 66 7.84 -7.92 -10.73
C LYS A 66 7.46 -7.29 -9.40
N PRO A 67 7.09 -6.00 -9.37
CA PRO A 67 6.62 -5.40 -8.14
C PRO A 67 5.31 -6.11 -7.75
N VAL A 68 5.24 -6.57 -6.50
CA VAL A 68 4.05 -7.20 -5.95
C VAL A 68 3.11 -6.09 -5.53
N VAL A 69 2.13 -5.82 -6.39
CA VAL A 69 1.21 -4.68 -6.27
C VAL A 69 -0.22 -5.17 -6.28
N GLY A 70 -1.07 -4.58 -5.45
CA GLY A 70 -2.50 -4.87 -5.47
C GLY A 70 -3.35 -3.69 -5.00
N ALA A 71 -4.65 -3.87 -5.06
CA ALA A 71 -5.63 -2.88 -4.65
C ALA A 71 -6.26 -3.24 -3.30
N LEU A 72 -6.64 -2.22 -2.55
CA LEU A 72 -7.24 -2.27 -1.23
C LEU A 72 -8.71 -1.85 -1.32
N PHE A 73 -9.57 -2.63 -0.69
CA PHE A 73 -11.02 -2.46 -0.72
C PHE A 73 -11.62 -2.53 0.67
N GLY A 74 -12.74 -1.84 0.82
CA GLY A 74 -13.50 -1.84 2.05
C GLY A 74 -14.48 -0.70 2.07
N ILE A 75 -14.70 -0.11 3.24
CA ILE A 75 -15.77 0.86 3.45
C ILE A 75 -15.18 2.16 4.01
N GLN A 76 -15.57 3.30 3.44
CA GLN A 76 -15.31 4.61 4.02
C GLN A 76 -16.60 5.26 4.52
N LYS A 77 -16.60 5.70 5.79
CA LYS A 77 -17.67 6.48 6.42
C LYS A 77 -17.11 7.79 6.94
N GLY A 78 -17.13 8.81 6.08
CA GLY A 78 -16.52 10.10 6.39
C GLY A 78 -14.99 9.97 6.49
N ARG A 79 -14.45 10.03 7.71
CA ARG A 79 -13.01 9.90 7.99
C ARG A 79 -12.61 8.54 8.55
N GLU A 80 -13.58 7.67 8.81
CA GLU A 80 -13.33 6.30 9.23
C GLU A 80 -13.21 5.43 7.97
N ILE A 81 -12.06 4.78 7.82
CA ILE A 81 -11.75 3.89 6.71
C ILE A 81 -11.50 2.50 7.27
N GLU A 82 -12.25 1.52 6.81
CA GLU A 82 -12.02 0.11 7.11
C GLU A 82 -11.54 -0.60 5.84
N VAL A 83 -10.26 -0.97 5.80
CA VAL A 83 -9.67 -1.78 4.74
C VAL A 83 -9.90 -3.26 5.08
N ILE A 84 -10.82 -3.89 4.35
CA ILE A 84 -11.36 -5.21 4.71
C ILE A 84 -10.77 -6.31 3.82
N ASP A 85 -10.56 -6.02 2.54
CA ASP A 85 -10.07 -7.00 1.57
C ASP A 85 -9.09 -6.37 0.56
N SER A 86 -8.46 -7.20 -0.24
CA SER A 86 -7.47 -6.79 -1.23
C SER A 86 -7.41 -7.76 -2.39
N PHE A 87 -7.05 -7.29 -3.59
CA PHE A 87 -6.74 -8.19 -4.71
C PHE A 87 -5.47 -7.77 -5.46
N GLU A 88 -4.87 -8.72 -6.16
CA GLU A 88 -3.67 -8.51 -6.96
C GLU A 88 -3.97 -7.66 -8.19
N LEU A 89 -3.10 -6.68 -8.47
CA LEU A 89 -3.19 -5.89 -9.69
C LEU A 89 -2.31 -6.53 -10.76
N PRO A 90 -2.85 -6.74 -11.97
CA PRO A 90 -2.07 -7.30 -13.07
C PRO A 90 -0.99 -6.31 -13.49
N SER A 91 0.19 -6.83 -13.81
CA SER A 91 1.27 -6.05 -14.41
C SER A 91 0.86 -5.53 -15.79
N ALA A 92 1.54 -4.48 -16.26
CA ALA A 92 1.33 -3.97 -17.61
C ALA A 92 1.51 -5.06 -18.70
N HIS A 93 2.44 -5.99 -18.47
CA HIS A 93 2.65 -7.14 -19.35
C HIS A 93 1.43 -8.08 -19.36
N GLU A 94 0.87 -8.43 -18.21
CA GLU A 94 -0.31 -9.30 -18.11
C GLU A 94 -1.56 -8.66 -18.74
N LEU A 95 -1.73 -7.35 -18.58
CA LEU A 95 -2.78 -6.61 -19.27
C LEU A 95 -2.59 -6.68 -20.79
N SER A 96 -1.36 -6.52 -21.29
CA SER A 96 -1.07 -6.52 -22.73
C SER A 96 -1.21 -7.88 -23.43
N VAL A 97 -0.91 -8.98 -22.73
CA VAL A 97 -0.93 -10.34 -23.30
C VAL A 97 -2.34 -10.93 -23.37
N SER A 98 -3.28 -10.39 -22.62
CA SER A 98 -4.62 -10.95 -22.46
C SER A 98 -5.55 -10.83 -23.70
N ASP A 99 -5.06 -10.35 -24.85
CA ASP A 99 -5.83 -9.97 -26.06
C ASP A 99 -6.98 -8.98 -25.81
N SER A 100 -7.18 -8.58 -24.56
CA SER A 100 -8.06 -7.52 -24.14
C SER A 100 -7.20 -6.25 -24.03
N ASN A 101 -7.56 -5.18 -24.74
CA ASN A 101 -7.00 -3.85 -24.48
C ASN A 101 -7.53 -3.29 -23.14
N LEU A 102 -7.49 -4.11 -22.09
CA LEU A 102 -8.01 -3.80 -20.79
C LEU A 102 -7.00 -2.91 -20.08
N SER A 103 -7.35 -1.65 -19.91
CA SER A 103 -6.57 -0.75 -19.05
C SER A 103 -6.69 -1.18 -17.58
N LEU A 104 -5.68 -0.86 -16.77
CA LEU A 104 -5.73 -1.06 -15.32
C LEU A 104 -6.99 -0.44 -14.69
N LYS A 105 -7.40 0.74 -15.20
CA LYS A 105 -8.63 1.42 -14.80
C LYS A 105 -9.87 0.56 -15.08
N ALA A 106 -9.98 -0.02 -16.27
CA ALA A 106 -11.11 -0.88 -16.63
C ALA A 106 -11.13 -2.18 -15.80
N PHE A 107 -9.96 -2.76 -15.52
CA PHE A 107 -9.84 -3.91 -14.61
C PHE A 107 -10.34 -3.56 -13.20
N LEU A 108 -9.91 -2.43 -12.65
CA LEU A 108 -10.34 -1.96 -11.34
C LEU A 108 -11.85 -1.70 -11.28
N THR A 109 -12.41 -1.03 -12.28
CA THR A 109 -13.85 -0.80 -12.38
C THR A 109 -14.62 -2.12 -12.39
N GLN A 110 -14.23 -3.07 -13.25
CA GLN A 110 -14.88 -4.38 -13.32
C GLN A 110 -14.81 -5.13 -11.99
N ARG A 111 -13.64 -5.15 -11.33
CA ARG A 111 -13.47 -5.82 -10.04
C ARG A 111 -14.29 -5.15 -8.94
N THR A 112 -14.33 -3.82 -8.92
CA THR A 112 -15.15 -3.04 -7.97
C THR A 112 -16.63 -3.37 -8.14
N GLU A 113 -17.14 -3.37 -9.39
CA GLU A 113 -18.53 -3.71 -9.69
C GLU A 113 -18.89 -5.14 -9.25
N GLN A 114 -18.00 -6.11 -9.51
CA GLN A 114 -18.19 -7.49 -9.07
C GLN A 114 -18.26 -7.59 -7.54
N PHE A 115 -17.36 -6.91 -6.82
CA PHE A 115 -17.38 -6.88 -5.37
C PHE A 115 -18.65 -6.22 -4.83
N ALA A 116 -19.10 -5.12 -5.43
CA ALA A 116 -20.32 -4.44 -5.01
C ALA A 116 -21.58 -5.33 -5.13
N THR A 117 -21.57 -6.37 -5.98
CA THR A 117 -22.69 -7.33 -6.06
C THR A 117 -22.82 -8.24 -4.83
N VAL A 118 -21.70 -8.53 -4.15
CA VAL A 118 -21.65 -9.43 -2.99
C VAL A 118 -21.47 -8.67 -1.68
N PHE A 119 -20.80 -7.52 -1.71
CA PHE A 119 -20.52 -6.65 -0.57
C PHE A 119 -20.96 -5.21 -0.89
N PRO A 120 -22.24 -4.88 -0.64
CA PRO A 120 -22.75 -3.54 -0.89
C PRO A 120 -21.99 -2.49 -0.07
N GLY A 121 -21.62 -1.39 -0.71
CA GLY A 121 -20.87 -0.30 -0.07
C GLY A 121 -19.36 -0.50 -0.01
N PHE A 122 -18.83 -1.58 -0.59
CA PHE A 122 -17.39 -1.71 -0.81
C PHE A 122 -16.94 -0.81 -1.95
N GLU A 123 -15.84 -0.10 -1.71
CA GLU A 123 -15.21 0.78 -2.68
C GLU A 123 -13.69 0.57 -2.69
N PHE A 124 -13.06 1.11 -3.72
CA PHE A 124 -11.61 1.17 -3.82
C PHE A 124 -11.09 2.20 -2.82
N LEU A 125 -10.23 1.77 -1.88
CA LEU A 125 -9.68 2.63 -0.83
C LEU A 125 -8.21 2.99 -1.08
N GLY A 126 -7.51 2.18 -1.87
CA GLY A 126 -6.10 2.39 -2.12
C GLY A 126 -5.39 1.21 -2.75
N TRP A 127 -4.08 1.17 -2.60
CA TRP A 127 -3.24 0.13 -3.17
C TRP A 127 -2.11 -0.25 -2.22
N TYR A 128 -1.52 -1.41 -2.47
CA TYR A 128 -0.38 -1.88 -1.71
C TYR A 128 0.79 -2.24 -2.62
N ALA A 129 1.99 -2.19 -2.06
CA ALA A 129 3.20 -2.73 -2.64
C ALA A 129 4.01 -3.51 -1.59
N VAL A 130 4.72 -4.55 -2.03
CA VAL A 130 5.70 -5.25 -1.20
C VAL A 130 7.10 -4.86 -1.65
N GLN A 131 7.78 -4.04 -0.83
CA GLN A 131 9.04 -3.38 -1.15
C GLN A 131 9.74 -2.85 0.10
N ASP A 132 11.07 -2.74 0.04
CA ASP A 132 11.92 -2.25 1.14
C ASP A 132 11.80 -0.73 1.36
N LYS A 133 11.51 0.02 0.30
CA LYS A 133 11.35 1.47 0.33
C LYS A 133 10.39 1.96 -0.74
N ILE A 134 9.93 3.20 -0.57
CA ILE A 134 9.15 3.91 -1.60
C ILE A 134 10.06 4.28 -2.77
N HIS A 135 9.58 4.07 -3.98
CA HIS A 135 10.25 4.40 -5.23
C HIS A 135 9.57 5.56 -5.95
N ALA A 136 10.30 6.24 -6.85
CA ALA A 136 9.74 7.32 -7.67
C ALA A 136 8.57 6.87 -8.55
N SER A 137 8.61 5.62 -9.01
CA SER A 137 7.52 4.98 -9.77
C SER A 137 6.21 4.89 -8.99
N ASP A 138 6.27 4.83 -7.66
CA ASP A 138 5.09 4.69 -6.82
C ASP A 138 4.20 5.92 -6.91
N LEU A 139 4.80 7.10 -7.05
CA LEU A 139 4.05 8.34 -7.23
C LEU A 139 3.35 8.37 -8.60
N ALA A 140 3.98 7.81 -9.64
CA ALA A 140 3.37 7.68 -10.95
C ALA A 140 2.17 6.73 -10.90
N THR A 141 2.32 5.56 -10.26
CA THR A 141 1.23 4.60 -10.01
C THR A 141 0.11 5.24 -9.19
N HIS A 142 0.47 5.93 -8.11
CA HIS A 142 -0.49 6.57 -7.21
C HIS A 142 -1.36 7.62 -7.93
N ARG A 143 -0.78 8.40 -8.85
CA ARG A 143 -1.50 9.39 -9.66
C ARG A 143 -2.48 8.80 -10.66
N MET A 144 -2.40 7.49 -10.95
CA MET A 144 -3.34 6.84 -11.86
C MET A 144 -4.73 6.65 -11.23
N PHE A 145 -4.83 6.74 -9.91
CA PHE A 145 -6.08 6.64 -9.16
C PHE A 145 -6.68 8.05 -8.90
N ASN A 146 -8.01 8.18 -8.96
CA ASN A 146 -8.68 9.50 -8.99
C ASN A 146 -9.07 10.06 -7.62
N GLU A 147 -9.06 9.23 -6.56
CA GLU A 147 -9.58 9.55 -5.23
C GLU A 147 -8.49 9.24 -4.22
N SER A 148 -7.85 10.26 -3.65
CA SER A 148 -6.69 10.23 -2.73
C SER A 148 -6.46 8.86 -2.07
N PRO A 149 -5.76 7.93 -2.74
CA PRO A 149 -5.79 6.54 -2.32
C PRO A 149 -4.85 6.34 -1.15
N LEU A 150 -5.20 5.42 -0.26
CA LEU A 150 -4.25 4.89 0.71
C LEU A 150 -3.13 4.13 -0.01
N PHE A 151 -1.91 4.21 0.52
CA PHE A 151 -0.79 3.41 0.05
C PHE A 151 -0.19 2.59 1.19
N LEU A 152 -0.38 1.27 1.14
CA LEU A 152 0.13 0.32 2.13
C LEU A 152 1.42 -0.33 1.62
N VAL A 153 2.49 -0.28 2.41
CA VAL A 153 3.77 -0.89 2.08
C VAL A 153 4.10 -1.97 3.09
N LEU A 154 4.38 -3.18 2.60
CA LEU A 154 4.98 -4.27 3.37
C LEU A 154 6.46 -4.35 3.03
N ASP A 155 7.33 -4.22 4.03
CA ASP A 155 8.76 -4.48 3.88
C ASP A 155 9.02 -5.99 4.06
N PRO A 156 9.42 -6.71 3.00
CA PRO A 156 9.69 -8.14 3.09
C PRO A 156 11.05 -8.45 3.74
N THR A 157 11.86 -7.43 4.05
CA THR A 157 13.19 -7.60 4.64
C THR A 157 13.06 -8.18 6.05
N PRO A 158 13.69 -9.34 6.34
CA PRO A 158 13.68 -9.89 7.68
C PRO A 158 14.26 -8.89 8.68
N PRO A 159 13.61 -8.67 9.84
CA PRO A 159 14.16 -7.79 10.86
C PRO A 159 15.54 -8.33 11.30
N PRO A 160 16.47 -7.44 11.67
CA PRO A 160 17.78 -7.86 12.15
C PRO A 160 17.62 -8.80 13.35
N ALA A 161 18.49 -9.83 13.44
CA ALA A 161 18.46 -10.81 14.51
C ALA A 161 18.53 -10.11 15.88
N GLN A 162 17.42 -10.06 16.60
CA GLN A 162 17.37 -9.38 17.89
C GLN A 162 18.03 -10.23 18.98
N PRO A 163 18.77 -9.60 19.92
CA PRO A 163 19.16 -10.26 21.15
C PRO A 163 17.89 -10.68 21.91
N LYS A 164 18.00 -11.78 22.68
CA LYS A 164 16.96 -12.60 23.33
C LYS A 164 15.91 -11.89 24.21
N ASP A 165 15.85 -10.57 24.26
CA ASP A 165 14.73 -9.88 24.88
C ASP A 165 13.52 -9.95 23.96
N HIS A 166 12.38 -10.33 24.54
CA HIS A 166 11.06 -10.36 23.91
C HIS A 166 10.57 -8.94 23.57
N ALA A 167 11.41 -8.13 22.92
CA ALA A 167 11.01 -6.84 22.39
C ALA A 167 9.92 -7.10 21.34
N LYS A 168 8.82 -6.36 21.45
CA LYS A 168 7.71 -6.45 20.51
C LYS A 168 8.23 -6.13 19.11
N VAL A 169 8.36 -7.14 18.26
CA VAL A 169 8.70 -6.94 16.85
C VAL A 169 7.56 -6.14 16.24
N LYS A 170 7.88 -4.94 15.75
CA LYS A 170 6.92 -4.11 15.03
C LYS A 170 6.58 -4.80 13.71
N LEU A 171 5.30 -4.85 13.37
CA LEU A 171 4.85 -5.34 12.08
C LEU A 171 5.52 -4.49 10.97
N PRO A 172 6.13 -5.09 9.93
CA PRO A 172 6.90 -4.37 8.92
C PRO A 172 5.97 -3.73 7.87
N LEU A 173 4.97 -2.98 8.34
CA LEU A 173 3.98 -2.29 7.54
C LEU A 173 4.06 -0.78 7.78
N ALA A 174 3.87 -0.03 6.71
CA ALA A 174 3.67 1.41 6.75
C ALA A 174 2.50 1.79 5.84
N LEU A 175 1.61 2.64 6.35
CA LEU A 175 0.51 3.22 5.59
C LEU A 175 0.84 4.67 5.28
N TYR A 176 0.50 5.11 4.08
CA TYR A 176 0.73 6.47 3.62
C TYR A 176 -0.52 7.08 2.98
N GLU A 177 -0.71 8.37 3.21
CA GLU A 177 -1.59 9.24 2.43
C GLU A 177 -0.75 10.14 1.52
N SER A 178 -1.35 10.69 0.47
CA SER A 178 -0.72 11.71 -0.35
C SER A 178 -1.15 13.11 0.09
N GLU A 179 -0.16 13.99 0.28
CA GLU A 179 -0.37 15.40 0.56
C GLU A 179 0.29 16.26 -0.53
N LEU A 180 -0.35 17.37 -0.90
CA LEU A 180 0.22 18.37 -1.81
C LEU A 180 0.92 19.45 -1.00
N HIS A 181 2.25 19.50 -1.08
CA HIS A 181 3.08 20.53 -0.44
C HIS A 181 3.69 21.46 -1.52
N VAL A 182 4.07 22.67 -1.13
CA VAL A 182 4.82 23.57 -2.03
C VAL A 182 6.31 23.44 -1.67
N VAL A 183 7.07 22.79 -2.56
CA VAL A 183 8.52 22.64 -2.43
C VAL A 183 9.17 23.43 -3.56
N ASN A 184 10.12 24.31 -3.24
CA ASN A 184 10.79 25.17 -4.23
C ASN A 184 9.82 25.95 -5.14
N ASN A 185 8.71 26.45 -4.55
CA ASN A 185 7.66 27.19 -5.26
C ASN A 185 6.90 26.37 -6.33
N ALA A 186 6.97 25.04 -6.27
CA ALA A 186 6.24 24.11 -7.13
C ALA A 186 5.35 23.15 -6.29
N PRO A 187 4.09 22.89 -6.71
CA PRO A 187 3.24 21.89 -6.08
C PRO A 187 3.84 20.49 -6.24
N THR A 188 4.18 19.86 -5.13
CA THR A 188 4.80 18.54 -5.05
C THR A 188 3.93 17.62 -4.20
N MET A 189 3.58 16.46 -4.75
CA MET A 189 2.85 15.42 -4.03
C MET A 189 3.83 14.56 -3.24
N LEU A 190 3.58 14.40 -1.94
CA LEU A 190 4.43 13.67 -1.01
C LEU A 190 3.63 12.58 -0.29
N PHE A 191 4.30 11.49 0.05
CA PHE A 191 3.74 10.45 0.91
C PHE A 191 3.98 10.80 2.37
N VAL A 192 2.90 10.86 3.15
CA VAL A 192 2.94 11.13 4.59
C VAL A 192 2.49 9.89 5.33
N LYS A 193 3.27 9.46 6.34
CA LYS A 193 2.95 8.26 7.13
C LYS A 193 1.68 8.52 7.95
N THR A 194 0.71 7.62 7.79
CA THR A 194 -0.59 7.65 8.47
C THR A 194 -0.65 6.45 9.42
N PRO A 195 -1.14 6.62 10.66
CA PRO A 195 -1.28 5.49 11.56
C PRO A 195 -2.40 4.58 11.07
N PHE A 196 -2.38 3.35 11.52
CA PHE A 196 -3.52 2.46 11.37
C PHE A 196 -3.61 1.55 12.59
N LYS A 197 -4.79 0.95 12.77
CA LYS A 197 -5.05 -0.11 13.74
C LYS A 197 -5.37 -1.38 13.00
N VAL A 198 -4.93 -2.53 13.51
CA VAL A 198 -5.44 -3.81 13.03
C VAL A 198 -6.80 -4.04 13.68
N THR A 199 -7.85 -4.14 12.88
CA THR A 199 -9.23 -4.34 13.33
C THR A 199 -9.68 -5.74 12.99
N THR A 200 -10.35 -6.41 13.93
CA THR A 200 -10.82 -7.77 13.74
C THR A 200 -12.31 -7.83 14.02
N THR A 201 -13.06 -8.49 13.13
CA THR A 201 -14.36 -9.03 13.52
C THR A 201 -14.19 -10.15 14.55
N GLU A 202 -15.25 -10.51 15.28
CA GLU A 202 -15.21 -11.63 16.23
C GLU A 202 -14.79 -12.93 15.53
N SER A 203 -15.36 -13.20 14.35
CA SER A 203 -15.03 -14.36 13.53
C SER A 203 -13.56 -14.38 13.09
N GLU A 204 -13.02 -13.25 12.63
CA GLU A 204 -11.59 -13.14 12.30
C GLU A 204 -10.71 -13.34 13.52
N GLY A 205 -11.08 -12.77 14.67
CA GLY A 205 -10.34 -12.93 15.92
C GLY A 205 -10.22 -14.41 16.34
N ILE A 206 -11.32 -15.15 16.25
CA ILE A 206 -11.33 -16.60 16.53
C ILE A 206 -10.48 -17.37 15.52
N ALA A 207 -10.59 -17.03 14.23
CA ALA A 207 -9.80 -17.68 13.17
C ALA A 207 -8.30 -17.44 13.35
N LEU A 208 -7.90 -16.21 13.68
CA LEU A 208 -6.51 -15.86 13.95
C LEU A 208 -5.97 -16.57 15.20
N ASP A 209 -6.74 -16.62 16.29
CA ASP A 209 -6.35 -17.36 17.49
C ASP A 209 -6.10 -18.84 17.16
N HIS A 210 -6.92 -19.43 16.28
CA HIS A 210 -6.72 -20.80 15.83
C HIS A 210 -5.45 -20.99 14.98
N ILE A 211 -5.15 -20.05 14.07
CA ILE A 211 -3.97 -20.14 13.17
C ILE A 211 -2.66 -19.84 13.91
N SER A 212 -2.72 -19.05 14.99
CA SER A 212 -1.55 -18.62 15.76
C SER A 212 -1.03 -19.63 16.79
N LYS A 213 -1.76 -20.73 17.01
CA LYS A 213 -1.44 -21.82 17.95
C LYS A 213 -0.56 -22.87 17.30
#